data_AF-A0A920HM88-F1
#
_entry.id   AF-A0A920HM88-F1
#
_cell.length_a   1.000
_cell.length_b   1.000
_cell.length_c   1.000
_cell.angle_alpha   90.00
_cell.angle_beta   90.00
_cell.angle_gamma   90.00
#
_symmetry.space_group_name_H-M   'P 1'
#
loop_
_entity.id
_entity.type
_entity.pdbx_description
1 polymer ?
#
loop_
_entity_poly.entity_id
_entity_poly.type
_entity_poly.pdbx_seq_one_letter_code
_entity_poly.pdbx_strand_id
1 'polypeptide(L)' 'MTKKYVSVDSKALAAEAAKLMEQNKIFTLIVKDNSGPSVITMHALLEAGII' A
#
# COMPACT_ATOMS: atom_id res chain seq x y z
N MET A 1 17.83 -9.46 0.20
CA MET A 1 17.24 -8.10 0.23
C MET A 1 16.58 -7.82 -1.11
N THR A 2 15.31 -7.40 -1.11
CA THR A 2 14.58 -7.05 -2.33
C THR A 2 14.99 -5.66 -2.79
N LYS A 3 15.55 -5.53 -4.00
CA LYS A 3 16.08 -4.25 -4.52
C LYS A 3 14.99 -3.32 -5.07
N LYS A 4 13.81 -3.84 -5.35
CA LYS A 4 12.67 -3.12 -5.92
C LYS A 4 11.46 -3.31 -5.00
N TYR A 5 10.76 -2.22 -4.72
CA TYR A 5 9.52 -2.23 -3.96
C TYR A 5 8.46 -1.44 -4.71
N VAL A 6 7.20 -1.81 -4.48
CA VAL A 6 6.05 -1.08 -5.00
C VAL A 6 5.63 -0.08 -3.92
N SER A 7 5.26 1.13 -4.34
CA SER A 7 4.88 2.20 -3.43
C SER A 7 3.71 3.01 -3.98
N VAL A 8 2.96 3.64 -3.10
CA VAL A 8 1.88 4.58 -3.43
C VAL A 8 2.10 5.92 -2.74
N ASP A 9 1.59 7.01 -3.32
CA ASP A 9 1.62 8.34 -2.71
C ASP A 9 0.66 8.41 -1.50
N SER A 10 1.00 9.17 -0.46
CA SER A 10 0.16 9.36 0.72
C SER A 10 -1.21 9.99 0.42
N LYS A 11 -1.35 10.67 -0.72
CA LYS A 11 -2.60 11.27 -1.18
C LYS A 11 -3.48 10.33 -2.01
N ALA A 12 -2.99 9.14 -2.34
CA ALA A 12 -3.77 8.16 -3.09
C ALA A 12 -4.92 7.61 -2.25
N LEU A 13 -5.99 7.18 -2.93
CA LEU A 13 -7.11 6.56 -2.25
C LEU A 13 -6.73 5.16 -1.77
N ALA A 14 -7.29 4.74 -0.63
CA ALA A 14 -7.08 3.40 -0.09
C ALA A 14 -7.50 2.30 -1.09
N ALA A 15 -8.53 2.55 -1.92
CA ALA A 15 -8.94 1.66 -3.00
C ALA A 15 -7.89 1.53 -4.12
N GLU A 16 -7.13 2.60 -4.42
CA GLU A 16 -6.03 2.56 -5.39
C GLU A 16 -4.86 1.74 -4.84
N ALA A 17 -4.56 1.89 -3.54
CA ALA A 17 -3.58 1.07 -2.85
C ALA A 17 -3.98 -0.42 -2.88
N ALA A 18 -5.25 -0.75 -2.61
CA ALA A 18 -5.78 -2.11 -2.70
C ALA A 18 -5.60 -2.70 -4.10
N LYS A 19 -6.01 -1.96 -5.14
CA LYS A 19 -5.87 -2.39 -6.54
C LYS A 19 -4.41 -2.63 -6.91
N LEU A 20 -3.49 -1.78 -6.47
CA LEU A 20 -2.05 -1.94 -6.74
C LEU A 20 -1.49 -3.18 -6.03
N MET A 21 -1.93 -3.46 -4.81
CA MET A 21 -1.58 -4.67 -4.07
C MET A 21 -2.04 -5.94 -4.80
N GLU A 22 -3.30 -5.99 -5.26
CA GLU A 22 -3.86 -7.13 -6.00
C GLU A 22 -3.11 -7.38 -7.32
N GLN A 23 -2.89 -6.33 -8.11
CA GLN A 23 -2.21 -6.42 -9.41
C GLN A 23 -0.78 -6.97 -9.28
N ASN A 24 -0.07 -6.57 -8.22
CA ASN A 24 1.29 -7.00 -7.97
C ASN A 24 1.39 -8.27 -7.10
N LYS A 25 0.25 -8.80 -6.61
CA LYS A 25 0.16 -9.92 -5.68
C LYS A 25 1.02 -9.72 -4.42
N ILE A 26 0.96 -8.53 -3.85
CA ILE A 26 1.67 -8.15 -2.62
C ILE A 26 0.68 -7.81 -1.51
N PHE A 27 1.07 -8.07 -0.26
CA PHE A 27 0.23 -7.80 0.91
C PHE A 27 0.69 -6.59 1.73
N THR A 28 1.85 -6.02 1.39
CA THR A 28 2.43 -4.84 2.03
C THR A 28 2.80 -3.83 0.96
N LEU A 29 2.52 -2.56 1.22
CA LEU A 29 2.77 -1.47 0.28
C LEU A 29 3.39 -0.30 1.03
N ILE A 30 4.48 0.24 0.48
CA ILE A 30 5.13 1.42 1.04
C ILE A 30 4.33 2.66 0.64
N VAL A 31 3.99 3.47 1.62
CA VAL A 31 3.36 4.77 1.40
C VAL A 31 4.47 5.82 1.42
N LYS A 32 4.60 6.55 0.32
CA LYS A 32 5.55 7.65 0.18
C LYS A 32 4.95 8.92 0.74
N ASP A 33 5.63 9.48 1.72
CA ASP A 33 5.36 10.80 2.25
C ASP A 33 6.69 11.49 2.61
N ASN A 34 6.66 12.82 2.72
CA ASN A 34 7.83 13.60 3.15
C ASN A 34 8.18 13.37 4.63
N SER A 35 7.26 12.78 5.40
CA SER A 35 7.39 12.53 6.84
C SER A 35 8.19 11.27 7.20
N GLY A 36 8.57 10.45 6.21
CA GLY A 36 9.34 9.21 6.42
C GLY A 36 8.64 7.94 5.91
N PRO A 37 9.26 6.77 6.13
CA PRO A 37 8.76 5.51 5.59
C PRO A 37 7.48 5.08 6.32
N SER A 38 6.37 5.01 5.58
CA SER A 38 5.10 4.50 6.06
C SER A 38 4.74 3.22 5.31
N VAL A 39 3.98 2.33 5.94
CA VAL A 39 3.54 1.07 5.33
C VAL A 39 2.06 0.85 5.59
N ILE A 40 1.37 0.29 4.60
CA ILE A 40 0.02 -0.21 4.73
C ILE A 40 -0.03 -1.67 4.32
N THR A 41 -0.88 -2.45 4.98
CA THR A 41 -1.06 -3.87 4.71
C THR A 41 -2.45 -4.14 4.15
N MET A 42 -2.59 -5.22 3.39
CA MET A 42 -3.88 -5.64 2.86
C MET A 42 -4.88 -5.92 4.00
N HIS A 43 -4.42 -6.58 5.07
CA HIS A 43 -5.26 -6.87 6.24
C HIS A 43 -5.89 -5.61 6.85
N ALA A 44 -5.13 -4.51 6.94
CA ALA A 44 -5.67 -3.24 7.43
C ALA A 44 -6.77 -2.67 6.52
N LEU A 45 -6.69 -2.90 5.20
CA LEU A 45 -7.71 -2.47 4.25
C LEU A 45 -9.01 -3.29 4.39
N LEU A 46 -8.90 -4.61 4.60
CA LEU A 46 -10.04 -5.49 4.88
C LEU A 46 -10.72 -5.13 6.20
N GLU A 47 -9.95 -4.93 7.27
CA GLU A 47 -10.48 -4.56 8.59
C GLU A 47 -11.20 -3.21 8.55
N ALA A 48 -10.75 -2.29 7.70
CA ALA A 48 -11.38 -1.00 7.48
C ALA A 48 -12.61 -1.06 6.54
N GLY A 49 -12.91 -2.22 5.94
CA GLY A 49 -14.02 -2.38 4.99
C GLY A 49 -13.81 -1.59 3.68
N ILE A 50 -12.56 -1.31 3.31
CA ILE A 50 -12.23 -0.69 2.02
C ILE A 50 -12.46 -1.67 0.87
N ILE A 51 -12.20 -2.96 1.14
CA ILE A 51 -12.40 -4.10 0.25
C ILE A 51 -12.93 -5.31 1.04
#